data_AF-A0A6A4KVU0-F1
#
_entry.id   AF-A0A6A4KVU0-F1
#
_cell.length_a   1.000
_cell.length_b   1.000
_cell.length_c   1.000
_cell.angle_alpha   90.00
_cell.angle_beta   90.00
_cell.angle_gamma   90.00
#
_symmetry.space_group_name_H-M   'P 1'
#
loop_
_entity.id
_entity.type
_entity.pdbx_description
1 polymer ?
#
loop_
_entity_poly.entity_id
_entity_poly.type
_entity_poly.pdbx_seq_one_letter_code
_entity_poly.pdbx_strand_id
1 'polypeptide(L)'
;FNGALSLELTNDHPNMRIIRRKVALILGQWVSEIKDDTRRPVYCALIQLLQDPDLCVRLAASRSLCFLIEDANFSEKDFSDLLPICWDLCFKLVEEVQEFDSKAWEESSGESLLQIQLLAALKNFVIALGYQSPIGYNMLLPILRSGIDVNSPDELLEDSLLLWEATLSHAPSMAPQLLGFFPYLLEILERSFDHLKVAANISEGYIILGGSDFLSLHASSVAKLLDLVVGNVNDRGLLSILPVIEILIQCFPVEVPQLISSTLEKLIVICLTGGDDRDPSKTAVKASTAAILARILVMNTNYLAQITSEQSLLLLLQKAGFPNDENILLCLIDTWLDKVDNVTSIQRKAFGLALSVILTLRLPQVLDKLDQILSVIIGGSEDFAEEESSSISMSPSRPHVPSKEFRKRQIKFSDPINQLSLENSVRDNLQTCAALHGESFNSAIGRMHPAAFAQLKQALKMS
;
A
#
# COMPACT_ATOMS: atom_id res chain seq x y z
N PHE A 1 30.92 27.39 -18.55
CA PHE A 1 29.80 28.33 -18.36
C PHE A 1 30.22 29.80 -18.50
N ASN A 2 31.29 30.25 -17.80
CA ASN A 2 31.79 31.64 -17.69
C ASN A 2 32.28 32.33 -18.99
N GLY A 3 31.78 31.95 -20.16
CA GLY A 3 32.20 32.47 -21.45
C GLY A 3 31.00 32.67 -22.38
N ALA A 4 30.97 31.96 -23.50
CA ALA A 4 29.94 32.12 -24.53
C ALA A 4 28.50 31.91 -24.02
N LEU A 5 28.26 30.86 -23.21
CA LEU A 5 26.90 30.50 -22.77
C LEU A 5 26.27 31.53 -21.84
N SER A 6 27.01 32.07 -20.86
CA SER A 6 26.49 33.10 -19.96
C SER A 6 26.19 34.41 -20.67
N LEU A 7 26.96 34.74 -21.72
CA LEU A 7 26.81 35.98 -22.48
C LEU A 7 25.58 35.92 -23.42
N GLU A 8 25.34 34.77 -24.05
CA GLU A 8 24.16 34.53 -24.88
C GLU A 8 22.84 34.56 -24.08
N LEU A 9 22.87 34.14 -22.81
CA LEU A 9 21.69 34.17 -21.94
C LEU A 9 21.25 35.58 -21.56
N THR A 10 22.17 36.56 -21.57
CA THR A 10 21.87 37.97 -21.27
C THR A 10 21.32 38.75 -22.47
N ASN A 11 21.14 38.11 -23.62
CA ASN A 11 20.64 38.75 -24.82
C ASN A 11 19.10 38.65 -24.92
N ASP A 12 18.43 39.78 -24.72
CA ASP A 12 16.96 39.89 -24.68
C ASP A 12 16.29 39.93 -26.06
N HIS A 13 17.04 39.74 -27.15
CA HIS A 13 16.46 39.78 -28.50
C HIS A 13 15.42 38.63 -28.70
N PRO A 14 14.24 38.89 -29.28
CA PRO A 14 13.15 37.89 -29.37
C PRO A 14 13.53 36.58 -30.08
N ASN A 15 14.39 36.65 -31.10
CA ASN A 15 14.88 35.46 -31.82
C ASN A 15 15.87 34.62 -31.00
N MET A 16 16.36 35.12 -29.86
CA MET A 16 17.29 34.38 -29.00
C MET A 16 16.58 33.31 -28.15
N ARG A 17 15.25 33.23 -28.16
CA ARG A 17 14.50 32.15 -27.47
C ARG A 17 14.98 30.74 -27.83
N ILE A 18 15.37 30.50 -29.08
CA ILE A 18 15.89 29.20 -29.54
C ILE A 18 17.24 28.91 -28.88
N ILE A 19 18.09 29.94 -28.78
CA ILE A 19 19.41 29.84 -28.16
C ILE A 19 19.25 29.65 -26.66
N ARG A 20 18.45 30.47 -25.97
CA ARG A 20 18.18 30.34 -24.53
C ARG A 20 17.61 28.96 -24.17
N ARG A 21 16.67 28.44 -24.96
CA ARG A 21 16.16 27.05 -24.82
C ARG A 21 17.27 26.01 -24.99
N LYS A 22 18.11 26.12 -26.03
CA LYS A 22 19.22 25.18 -26.25
C LYS A 22 20.26 25.25 -25.14
N VAL A 23 20.59 26.44 -24.66
CA VAL A 23 21.51 26.62 -23.53
C VAL A 23 20.95 25.94 -22.28
N ALA A 24 19.67 26.12 -21.97
CA ALA A 24 19.01 25.42 -20.86
C ALA A 24 19.16 23.90 -21.00
N LEU A 25 18.77 23.33 -22.16
CA LEU A 25 18.85 21.88 -22.41
C LEU A 25 20.28 21.32 -22.27
N ILE A 26 21.28 22.05 -22.79
CA ILE A 26 22.69 21.64 -22.68
C ILE A 26 23.12 21.59 -21.22
N LEU A 27 22.74 22.59 -20.41
CA LEU A 27 23.07 22.63 -18.99
C LEU A 27 22.46 21.44 -18.23
N GLY A 28 21.22 21.06 -18.55
CA GLY A 28 20.59 19.87 -17.95
C GLY A 28 21.23 18.56 -18.38
N GLN A 29 21.60 18.42 -19.66
CA GLN A 29 22.16 17.18 -20.20
C GLN A 29 23.60 16.90 -19.76
N TRP A 30 24.36 17.93 -19.40
CA TRP A 30 25.78 17.84 -19.03
C TRP A 30 26.00 18.04 -17.53
N VAL A 31 25.01 17.70 -16.71
CA VAL A 31 25.03 17.97 -15.26
C VAL A 31 26.27 17.40 -14.55
N SER A 32 26.70 16.18 -14.94
CA SER A 32 27.87 15.50 -14.37
C SER A 32 29.19 16.22 -14.64
N GLU A 33 29.24 17.05 -15.68
CA GLU A 33 30.44 17.78 -16.11
C GLU A 33 30.48 19.21 -15.52
N ILE A 34 29.44 19.63 -14.81
CA ILE A 34 29.38 20.96 -14.18
C ILE A 34 30.15 20.92 -12.86
N LYS A 35 31.28 21.63 -12.85
CA LYS A 35 32.15 21.79 -11.68
C LYS A 35 31.44 22.57 -10.56
N ASP A 36 31.75 22.23 -9.31
CA ASP A 36 31.14 22.82 -8.10
C ASP A 36 31.14 24.35 -8.09
N ASP A 37 32.25 24.98 -8.49
CA ASP A 37 32.39 26.43 -8.58
C ASP A 37 31.48 27.09 -9.62
N THR A 38 31.01 26.32 -10.62
CA THR A 38 30.11 26.78 -11.69
C THR A 38 28.65 26.39 -11.48
N ARG A 39 28.33 25.49 -10.53
CA ARG A 39 26.96 25.03 -10.28
C ARG A 39 26.03 26.15 -9.84
N ARG A 40 26.46 26.98 -8.89
CA ARG A 40 25.65 28.09 -8.39
C ARG A 40 25.30 29.13 -9.48
N PRO A 41 26.26 29.60 -10.31
CA PRO A 41 25.93 30.39 -11.49
C PRO A 41 24.92 29.73 -12.44
N VAL A 42 25.01 28.41 -12.63
CA VAL A 42 24.07 27.65 -13.47
C VAL A 42 22.67 27.61 -12.85
N TYR A 43 22.55 27.39 -11.53
CA TYR A 43 21.25 27.49 -10.84
C TYR A 43 20.61 28.86 -11.06
N CYS A 44 21.35 29.94 -10.80
CA CYS A 44 20.84 31.30 -10.98
C CYS A 44 20.38 31.55 -12.42
N ALA A 45 21.16 31.08 -13.41
CA ALA A 45 20.82 31.25 -14.82
C ALA A 45 19.55 30.49 -15.21
N LEU A 46 19.39 29.25 -14.76
CA LEU A 46 18.17 28.47 -15.05
C LEU A 46 16.95 29.03 -14.30
N ILE A 47 17.11 29.50 -13.06
CA ILE A 47 16.04 30.18 -12.31
C ILE A 47 15.63 31.48 -13.02
N GLN A 48 16.57 32.22 -13.58
CA GLN A 48 16.26 33.39 -14.40
C GLN A 48 15.46 32.99 -15.66
N LEU A 49 15.83 31.89 -16.31
CA LEU A 49 15.10 31.38 -17.47
C LEU A 49 13.70 30.86 -17.14
N LEU A 50 13.37 30.55 -15.88
CA LEU A 50 11.99 30.27 -15.47
C LEU A 50 11.07 31.50 -15.59
N GLN A 51 11.63 32.70 -15.73
CA GLN A 51 10.88 33.96 -15.95
C GLN A 51 10.80 34.36 -17.44
N ASP A 52 11.33 33.55 -18.37
CA ASP A 52 11.34 33.89 -19.79
C ASP A 52 9.91 34.01 -20.35
N PRO A 53 9.60 34.99 -21.22
CA PRO A 53 8.27 35.09 -21.82
C PRO A 53 7.86 33.86 -22.64
N ASP A 54 8.81 33.08 -23.17
CA ASP A 54 8.53 31.88 -23.95
C ASP A 54 8.39 30.63 -23.05
N LEU A 55 7.21 30.00 -23.08
CA LEU A 55 6.89 28.81 -22.29
C LEU A 55 7.87 27.64 -22.54
N CYS A 56 8.34 27.45 -23.79
CA CYS A 56 9.27 26.36 -24.11
C CYS A 56 10.66 26.59 -23.48
N VAL A 57 11.08 27.84 -23.29
CA VAL A 57 12.32 28.18 -22.59
C VAL A 57 12.18 27.87 -21.10
N ARG A 58 11.06 28.29 -20.49
CA ARG A 58 10.76 28.04 -19.07
C ARG A 58 10.68 26.55 -18.74
N LEU A 59 10.01 25.75 -19.56
CA LEU A 59 9.95 24.29 -19.39
C LEU A 59 11.32 23.63 -19.53
N ALA A 60 12.14 24.06 -20.50
CA ALA A 60 13.50 23.55 -20.66
C ALA A 60 14.39 23.90 -19.44
N ALA A 61 14.23 25.10 -18.88
CA ALA A 61 14.93 25.51 -17.68
C ALA A 61 14.49 24.72 -16.45
N SER A 62 13.17 24.53 -16.26
CA SER A 62 12.60 23.71 -15.19
C SER A 62 13.12 22.28 -15.23
N ARG A 63 13.11 21.62 -16.40
CA ARG A 63 13.64 20.26 -16.55
C ARG A 63 15.13 20.18 -16.21
N SER A 64 15.90 21.17 -16.64
CA SER A 64 17.35 21.20 -16.39
C SER A 64 17.68 21.44 -14.92
N LEU A 65 16.87 22.24 -14.22
CA LEU A 65 16.96 22.40 -12.76
C LEU A 65 16.69 21.07 -12.04
N CYS A 66 15.70 20.29 -12.47
CA CYS A 66 15.46 18.96 -11.89
C CYS A 66 16.70 18.07 -12.00
N PHE A 67 17.32 17.97 -13.18
CA PHE A 67 18.55 17.17 -13.36
C PHE A 67 19.70 17.62 -12.46
N LEU A 68 19.85 18.93 -12.25
CA LEU A 68 20.85 19.49 -11.35
C LEU A 68 20.58 19.21 -9.87
N ILE A 69 19.32 19.16 -9.46
CA ILE A 69 18.93 18.85 -8.07
C ILE A 69 19.04 17.35 -7.79
N GLU A 70 18.78 16.50 -8.79
CA GLU A 70 18.87 15.03 -8.69
C GLU A 70 20.32 14.51 -8.82
N ASP A 71 21.27 15.35 -9.22
CA ASP A 71 22.67 14.97 -9.39
C ASP A 71 23.35 14.59 -8.07
N ALA A 72 24.27 13.62 -8.13
CA ALA A 72 24.96 13.10 -6.95
C ALA A 72 25.82 14.16 -6.23
N ASN A 73 26.21 15.23 -6.92
CA ASN A 73 26.98 16.34 -6.36
C ASN A 73 26.09 17.52 -5.93
N PHE A 74 24.78 17.32 -5.77
CA PHE A 74 23.88 18.36 -5.26
C PHE A 74 24.25 18.76 -3.82
N SER A 75 24.42 20.07 -3.61
CA SER A 75 24.70 20.68 -2.31
C SER A 75 23.50 21.49 -1.85
N GLU A 76 22.80 21.01 -0.81
CA GLU A 76 21.64 21.68 -0.22
C GLU A 76 22.01 23.10 0.25
N LYS A 77 23.22 23.28 0.80
CA LYS A 77 23.70 24.58 1.28
C LYS A 77 23.81 25.62 0.17
N ASP A 78 24.22 25.20 -1.03
CA ASP A 78 24.44 26.12 -2.16
C ASP A 78 23.16 26.49 -2.90
N PHE A 79 22.07 25.78 -2.64
CA PHE A 79 20.76 26.00 -3.25
C PHE A 79 19.71 26.56 -2.27
N SER A 80 19.95 26.48 -0.95
CA SER A 80 18.98 26.81 0.09
C SER A 80 18.38 28.22 -0.03
N ASP A 81 19.19 29.22 -0.41
CA ASP A 81 18.73 30.60 -0.59
C ASP A 81 18.04 30.86 -1.93
N LEU A 82 18.29 30.01 -2.93
CA LEU A 82 17.63 30.06 -4.24
C LEU A 82 16.29 29.31 -4.25
N LEU A 83 16.10 28.39 -3.30
CA LEU A 83 14.92 27.53 -3.22
C LEU A 83 13.60 28.32 -3.19
N PRO A 84 13.41 29.38 -2.37
CA PRO A 84 12.14 30.11 -2.35
C PRO A 84 11.79 30.75 -3.70
N ILE A 85 12.79 31.32 -4.38
CA ILE A 85 12.60 31.97 -5.68
C ILE A 85 12.29 30.93 -6.75
N CYS A 86 13.07 29.84 -6.77
CA CYS A 86 12.84 28.73 -7.69
C CYS A 86 11.45 28.13 -7.47
N TRP A 87 11.03 27.97 -6.22
CA TRP A 87 9.71 27.48 -5.83
C TRP A 87 8.61 28.38 -6.40
N ASP A 88 8.61 29.66 -6.09
CA ASP A 88 7.57 30.60 -6.55
C ASP A 88 7.45 30.65 -8.08
N LEU A 89 8.57 30.56 -8.79
CA LEU A 89 8.60 30.56 -10.26
C LEU A 89 8.10 29.25 -10.85
N CYS A 90 8.46 28.12 -10.25
CA CYS A 90 7.90 26.83 -10.62
C CYS A 90 6.38 26.82 -10.39
N PHE A 91 5.87 27.40 -9.30
CA PHE A 91 4.43 27.53 -9.04
C PHE A 91 3.71 28.42 -10.06
N LYS A 92 4.31 29.53 -10.49
CA LYS A 92 3.74 30.32 -11.59
C LYS A 92 3.74 29.56 -12.91
N LEU A 93 4.80 28.81 -13.19
CA LEU A 93 4.86 27.96 -14.37
C LEU A 93 3.78 26.86 -14.32
N VAL A 94 3.55 26.26 -13.16
CA VAL A 94 2.45 25.32 -12.88
C VAL A 94 1.09 25.96 -13.22
N GLU A 95 0.81 27.18 -12.71
CA GLU A 95 -0.45 27.89 -12.96
C GLU A 95 -0.65 28.22 -14.45
N GLU A 96 0.39 28.63 -15.16
CA GLU A 96 0.29 28.93 -16.59
C GLU A 96 0.15 27.68 -17.47
N VAL A 97 0.80 26.58 -17.09
CA VAL A 97 0.65 25.29 -17.77
C VAL A 97 -0.77 24.73 -17.60
N GLN A 98 -1.47 25.02 -16.50
CA GLN A 98 -2.89 24.64 -16.35
C GLN A 98 -3.80 25.20 -17.44
N GLU A 99 -3.48 26.36 -18.02
CA GLU A 99 -4.23 26.93 -19.13
C GLU A 99 -3.89 26.28 -20.48
N PHE A 100 -2.79 25.52 -20.58
CA PHE A 100 -2.23 24.98 -21.82
C PHE A 100 -2.75 23.56 -22.19
N ASP A 101 -3.33 22.82 -21.24
CA ASP A 101 -3.20 21.37 -21.24
C ASP A 101 -4.36 20.52 -21.77
N SER A 102 -5.62 20.97 -21.73
CA SER A 102 -6.69 20.21 -22.42
C SER A 102 -6.44 20.21 -23.94
N LYS A 103 -5.97 21.34 -24.45
CA LYS A 103 -5.66 21.54 -25.86
C LYS A 103 -4.40 20.79 -26.26
N ALA A 104 -3.33 20.81 -25.45
CA ALA A 104 -2.12 20.05 -25.75
C ALA A 104 -2.37 18.54 -25.76
N TRP A 105 -3.18 18.03 -24.83
CA TRP A 105 -3.60 16.63 -24.83
C TRP A 105 -4.40 16.28 -26.10
N GLU A 106 -5.40 17.10 -26.45
CA GLU A 106 -6.19 16.94 -27.68
C GLU A 106 -5.33 17.02 -28.95
N GLU A 107 -4.40 17.97 -29.03
CA GLU A 107 -3.48 18.16 -30.16
C GLU A 107 -2.48 17.01 -30.30
N SER A 108 -2.14 16.33 -29.20
CA SER A 108 -1.29 15.14 -29.20
C SER A 108 -2.04 13.84 -29.53
N SER A 109 -3.34 13.91 -29.81
CA SER A 109 -4.14 12.72 -30.14
C SER A 109 -3.60 12.04 -31.41
N GLY A 110 -3.15 10.78 -31.25
CA GLY A 110 -2.50 10.00 -32.33
C GLY A 110 -0.97 9.94 -32.22
N GLU A 111 -0.34 10.66 -31.30
CA GLU A 111 1.10 10.58 -31.02
C GLU A 111 1.34 9.97 -29.62
N SER A 112 1.30 8.63 -29.52
CA SER A 112 1.36 7.92 -28.23
C SER A 112 2.62 8.26 -27.43
N LEU A 113 3.78 8.45 -28.08
CA LEU A 113 5.01 8.83 -27.39
C LEU A 113 4.93 10.21 -26.71
N LEU A 114 4.28 11.21 -27.34
CA LEU A 114 4.10 12.51 -26.72
C LEU A 114 3.14 12.43 -25.53
N GLN A 115 2.07 11.65 -25.67
CA GLN A 115 1.11 11.41 -24.60
C GLN A 115 1.75 10.72 -23.39
N ILE A 116 2.60 9.71 -23.61
CA ILE A 116 3.40 9.06 -22.57
C ILE A 116 4.31 10.07 -21.85
N GLN A 117 5.03 10.92 -22.61
CA GLN A 117 5.90 11.94 -22.02
C GLN A 117 5.12 12.97 -21.21
N LEU A 118 3.91 13.34 -21.65
CA LEU A 118 3.02 14.25 -20.94
C LEU A 118 2.50 13.61 -19.64
N LEU A 119 2.05 12.36 -19.67
CA LEU A 119 1.62 11.61 -18.47
C LEU A 119 2.76 11.50 -17.44
N ALA A 120 3.98 11.18 -17.90
CA ALA A 120 5.16 11.12 -17.03
C ALA A 120 5.50 12.51 -16.43
N ALA A 121 5.36 13.58 -17.20
CA ALA A 121 5.56 14.95 -16.71
C ALA A 121 4.51 15.32 -15.65
N LEU A 122 3.23 15.02 -15.89
CA LEU A 122 2.14 15.25 -14.94
C LEU A 122 2.31 14.44 -13.65
N LYS A 123 2.82 13.22 -13.74
CA LYS A 123 3.13 12.39 -12.57
C LYS A 123 4.19 13.06 -11.71
N ASN A 124 5.30 13.47 -12.31
CA ASN A 124 6.39 14.14 -11.59
C ASN A 124 5.95 15.48 -11.00
N PHE A 125 5.07 16.18 -11.71
CA PHE A 125 4.45 17.42 -11.25
C PHE A 125 3.61 17.22 -9.99
N VAL A 126 2.74 16.21 -9.95
CA VAL A 126 1.97 15.85 -8.74
C VAL A 126 2.88 15.51 -7.57
N ILE A 127 3.92 14.71 -7.81
CA ILE A 127 4.89 14.33 -6.79
C ILE A 127 5.58 15.58 -6.22
N ALA A 128 5.99 16.51 -7.08
CA ALA A 128 6.62 17.77 -6.69
C ALA A 128 5.68 18.70 -5.89
N LEU A 129 4.41 18.77 -6.27
CA LEU A 129 3.40 19.55 -5.53
C LEU A 129 3.09 18.92 -4.16
N GLY A 130 3.21 17.61 -4.01
CA GLY A 130 2.91 16.90 -2.78
C GLY A 130 1.49 17.19 -2.28
N TYR A 131 1.36 17.66 -1.03
CA TYR A 131 0.06 18.00 -0.43
C TYR A 131 -0.68 19.15 -1.15
N GLN A 132 -0.01 19.92 -2.00
CA GLN A 132 -0.59 20.98 -2.82
C GLN A 132 -1.06 20.47 -4.19
N SER A 133 -0.96 19.15 -4.46
CA SER A 133 -1.41 18.52 -5.69
C SER A 133 -2.82 18.88 -6.17
N PRO A 134 -3.82 19.22 -5.31
CA PRO A 134 -5.14 19.63 -5.79
C PRO A 134 -5.14 20.85 -6.70
N ILE A 135 -4.12 21.70 -6.65
CA ILE A 135 -3.96 22.85 -7.55
C ILE A 135 -3.98 22.39 -9.01
N GLY A 136 -3.36 21.25 -9.32
CA GLY A 136 -3.28 20.69 -10.68
C GLY A 136 -4.50 19.88 -11.15
N TYR A 137 -5.52 19.65 -10.32
CA TYR A 137 -6.57 18.67 -10.62
C TYR A 137 -7.47 19.07 -11.79
N ASN A 138 -7.73 20.36 -11.99
CA ASN A 138 -8.55 20.83 -13.12
C ASN A 138 -7.98 20.41 -14.48
N MET A 139 -6.65 20.35 -14.56
CA MET A 139 -5.90 20.00 -15.76
C MET A 139 -5.60 18.50 -15.81
N LEU A 140 -5.17 17.91 -14.70
CA LEU A 140 -4.75 16.51 -14.62
C LEU A 140 -5.91 15.51 -14.75
N LEU A 141 -7.04 15.76 -14.08
CA LEU A 141 -8.11 14.76 -13.97
C LEU A 141 -8.79 14.45 -15.31
N PRO A 142 -9.05 15.43 -16.21
CA PRO A 142 -9.54 15.14 -17.55
C PRO A 142 -8.56 14.29 -18.38
N ILE A 143 -7.26 14.60 -18.31
CA ILE A 143 -6.19 13.85 -19.01
C ILE A 143 -6.14 12.42 -18.47
N LEU A 144 -6.07 12.27 -17.15
CA LEU A 144 -6.06 10.97 -16.49
C LEU A 144 -7.29 10.15 -16.89
N ARG A 145 -8.49 10.75 -16.86
CA ARG A 145 -9.73 10.07 -17.26
C ARG A 145 -9.66 9.53 -18.69
N SER A 146 -9.08 10.29 -19.61
CA SER A 146 -8.95 9.85 -21.00
C SER A 146 -7.92 8.73 -21.19
N GLY A 147 -6.88 8.67 -20.35
CA GLY A 147 -5.85 7.63 -20.39
C GLY A 147 -6.24 6.33 -19.67
N ILE A 148 -7.24 6.37 -18.78
CA ILE A 148 -7.78 5.17 -18.09
C ILE A 148 -9.09 4.67 -18.70
N ASP A 149 -9.62 5.35 -19.73
CA ASP A 149 -10.81 4.89 -20.43
C ASP A 149 -10.52 3.57 -21.13
N VAL A 150 -11.51 2.67 -21.18
CA VAL A 150 -11.38 1.33 -21.77
C VAL A 150 -11.06 1.40 -23.27
N ASN A 151 -11.42 2.50 -23.93
CA ASN A 151 -11.14 2.73 -25.34
C ASN A 151 -9.76 3.33 -25.61
N SER A 152 -9.00 3.68 -24.55
CA SER A 152 -7.66 4.23 -24.70
C SER A 152 -6.67 3.20 -25.23
N PRO A 153 -5.64 3.61 -25.99
CA PRO A 153 -4.58 2.70 -26.42
C PRO A 153 -3.86 2.07 -25.22
N ASP A 154 -3.64 0.75 -25.25
CA ASP A 154 -2.96 0.02 -24.17
C ASP A 154 -1.54 0.56 -23.90
N GLU A 155 -0.90 1.17 -24.90
CA GLU A 155 0.41 1.83 -24.77
C GLU A 155 0.43 2.99 -23.75
N LEU A 156 -0.72 3.63 -23.49
CA LEU A 156 -0.84 4.75 -22.54
C LEU A 156 -1.24 4.32 -21.13
N LEU A 157 -1.74 3.08 -21.00
CA LEU A 157 -2.42 2.63 -19.79
C LEU A 157 -1.46 2.57 -18.59
N GLU A 158 -0.23 2.09 -18.81
CA GLU A 158 0.78 2.00 -17.75
C GLU A 158 1.08 3.38 -17.14
N ASP A 159 1.42 4.37 -17.97
CA ASP A 159 1.71 5.73 -17.51
C ASP A 159 0.49 6.42 -16.90
N SER A 160 -0.71 6.12 -17.42
CA SER A 160 -1.97 6.63 -16.86
C SER A 160 -2.24 6.08 -15.46
N LEU A 161 -2.00 4.79 -15.24
CA LEU A 161 -2.13 4.16 -13.91
C LEU A 161 -1.07 4.69 -12.93
N LEU A 162 0.16 4.93 -13.39
CA LEU A 162 1.21 5.53 -12.56
C LEU A 162 0.89 6.98 -12.17
N LEU A 163 0.28 7.75 -13.08
CA LEU A 163 -0.23 9.09 -12.78
C LEU A 163 -1.36 9.02 -11.73
N TRP A 164 -2.29 8.07 -11.89
CA TRP A 164 -3.39 7.86 -10.94
C TRP A 164 -2.87 7.52 -9.54
N GLU A 165 -1.94 6.56 -9.44
CA GLU A 165 -1.32 6.14 -8.18
C GLU A 165 -0.63 7.33 -7.49
N ALA A 166 0.15 8.12 -8.24
CA ALA A 166 0.83 9.31 -7.72
C ALA A 166 -0.18 10.34 -7.21
N THR A 167 -1.26 10.56 -7.97
CA THR A 167 -2.33 11.51 -7.61
C THR A 167 -2.98 11.14 -6.29
N LEU A 168 -3.33 9.87 -6.07
CA LEU A 168 -3.87 9.39 -4.79
C LEU A 168 -2.84 9.47 -3.65
N SER A 169 -1.58 9.16 -3.94
CA SER A 169 -0.53 9.09 -2.92
C SER A 169 -0.17 10.45 -2.32
N HIS A 170 -0.31 11.51 -3.11
CA HIS A 170 0.00 12.90 -2.74
C HIS A 170 -1.26 13.74 -2.44
N ALA A 171 -2.45 13.20 -2.62
CA ALA A 171 -3.69 13.90 -2.28
C ALA A 171 -3.79 14.19 -0.77
N PRO A 172 -4.10 15.43 -0.35
CA PRO A 172 -4.32 15.78 1.05
C PRO A 172 -5.68 15.26 1.57
N SER A 173 -6.66 15.10 0.67
CA SER A 173 -8.01 14.59 0.96
C SER A 173 -8.63 13.98 -0.29
N MET A 174 -9.64 13.14 -0.13
CA MET A 174 -10.35 12.54 -1.27
C MET A 174 -11.15 13.59 -2.04
N ALA A 175 -10.85 13.76 -3.33
CA ALA A 175 -11.64 14.62 -4.23
C ALA A 175 -12.79 13.81 -4.87
N PRO A 176 -14.01 14.38 -5.03
CA PRO A 176 -15.15 13.65 -5.59
C PRO A 176 -14.91 13.06 -6.99
N GLN A 177 -14.18 13.78 -7.85
CA GLN A 177 -13.84 13.31 -9.19
C GLN A 177 -12.89 12.11 -9.15
N LEU A 178 -11.84 12.18 -8.30
CA LEU A 178 -10.94 11.05 -8.06
C LEU A 178 -11.69 9.86 -7.49
N LEU A 179 -12.60 10.09 -6.54
CA LEU A 179 -13.43 9.05 -5.99
C LEU A 179 -14.26 8.35 -7.08
N GLY A 180 -14.75 9.10 -8.06
CA GLY A 180 -15.49 8.57 -9.22
C GLY A 180 -14.68 7.71 -10.18
N PHE A 181 -13.33 7.68 -10.09
CA PHE A 181 -12.49 6.91 -11.02
C PHE A 181 -12.35 5.43 -10.65
N PHE A 182 -12.64 5.02 -9.41
CA PHE A 182 -12.42 3.63 -8.98
C PHE A 182 -13.05 2.54 -9.89
N PRO A 183 -14.27 2.71 -10.46
CA PRO A 183 -14.86 1.71 -11.35
C PRO A 183 -14.01 1.37 -12.59
N TYR A 184 -13.25 2.34 -13.12
CA TYR A 184 -12.34 2.11 -14.25
C TYR A 184 -11.25 1.08 -13.90
N LEU A 185 -10.84 1.00 -12.63
CA LEU A 185 -9.85 0.02 -12.19
C LEU A 185 -10.36 -1.42 -12.32
N LEU A 186 -11.65 -1.64 -12.07
CA LEU A 186 -12.29 -2.94 -12.27
C LEU A 186 -12.33 -3.29 -13.75
N GLU A 187 -12.78 -2.36 -14.60
CA GLU A 187 -12.85 -2.56 -16.06
C GLU A 187 -11.48 -2.88 -16.67
N ILE A 188 -10.41 -2.24 -16.17
CA ILE A 188 -9.03 -2.51 -16.57
C ILE A 188 -8.61 -3.95 -16.19
N LEU A 189 -8.88 -4.36 -14.94
CA LEU A 189 -8.51 -5.69 -14.44
C LEU A 189 -9.35 -6.83 -15.03
N GLU A 190 -10.56 -6.54 -15.51
CA GLU A 190 -11.39 -7.50 -16.27
C GLU A 190 -10.75 -7.87 -17.63
N ARG A 191 -9.92 -6.99 -18.19
CA ARG A 191 -9.23 -7.21 -19.47
C ARG A 191 -7.90 -7.93 -19.30
N SER A 192 -7.07 -7.47 -18.36
CA SER A 192 -5.73 -8.02 -18.11
C SER A 192 -5.25 -7.77 -16.69
N PHE A 193 -4.37 -8.65 -16.20
CA PHE A 193 -3.67 -8.51 -14.92
C PHE A 193 -2.24 -7.96 -15.05
N ASP A 194 -1.82 -7.51 -16.23
CA ASP A 194 -0.45 -7.02 -16.47
C ASP A 194 -0.06 -5.86 -15.53
N HIS A 195 -1.02 -5.00 -15.19
CA HIS A 195 -0.82 -3.86 -14.28
C HIS A 195 -1.33 -4.10 -12.86
N LEU A 196 -1.53 -5.37 -12.46
CA LEU A 196 -2.10 -5.73 -11.16
C LEU A 196 -1.37 -5.10 -9.97
N LYS A 197 -0.04 -4.98 -10.03
CA LYS A 197 0.73 -4.40 -8.94
C LYS A 197 0.39 -2.92 -8.70
N VAL A 198 0.31 -2.13 -9.78
CA VAL A 198 -0.07 -0.71 -9.71
C VAL A 198 -1.55 -0.60 -9.30
N ALA A 199 -2.42 -1.47 -9.82
CA ALA A 199 -3.83 -1.50 -9.44
C ALA A 199 -4.04 -1.81 -7.95
N ALA A 200 -3.24 -2.71 -7.37
CA ALA A 200 -3.24 -2.97 -5.94
C ALA A 200 -2.82 -1.73 -5.13
N ASN A 201 -1.80 -0.99 -5.58
CA ASN A 201 -1.37 0.25 -4.92
C ASN A 201 -2.41 1.37 -5.02
N ILE A 202 -3.13 1.48 -6.14
CA ILE A 202 -4.26 2.39 -6.35
C ILE A 202 -5.40 2.02 -5.38
N SER A 203 -5.77 0.74 -5.33
CA SER A 203 -6.81 0.22 -4.42
C SER A 203 -6.49 0.53 -2.96
N GLU A 204 -5.24 0.28 -2.55
CA GLU A 204 -4.75 0.66 -1.22
C GLU A 204 -4.83 2.19 -0.99
N GLY A 205 -4.49 2.99 -2.01
CA GLY A 205 -4.61 4.45 -1.97
C GLY A 205 -6.04 4.91 -1.67
N TYR A 206 -7.03 4.31 -2.31
CA TYR A 206 -8.44 4.58 -2.05
C TYR A 206 -8.88 4.19 -0.64
N ILE A 207 -8.46 3.04 -0.14
CA ILE A 207 -8.80 2.60 1.22
C ILE A 207 -8.24 3.58 2.26
N ILE A 208 -6.97 3.97 2.11
CA ILE A 208 -6.29 4.86 3.05
C ILE A 208 -6.82 6.29 2.98
N LEU A 209 -7.05 6.82 1.78
CA LEU A 209 -7.43 8.22 1.57
C LEU A 209 -8.94 8.45 1.69
N GLY A 210 -9.75 7.54 1.15
CA GLY A 210 -11.20 7.68 1.03
C GLY A 210 -11.99 7.07 2.16
N GLY A 211 -11.42 6.12 2.92
CA GLY A 211 -12.03 5.56 4.11
C GLY A 211 -13.48 5.09 3.92
N SER A 212 -14.36 5.47 4.84
CA SER A 212 -15.77 5.07 4.84
C SER A 212 -16.52 5.58 3.61
N ASP A 213 -16.22 6.79 3.14
CA ASP A 213 -16.88 7.37 1.97
C ASP A 213 -16.57 6.54 0.72
N PHE A 214 -15.32 6.12 0.57
CA PHE A 214 -14.92 5.20 -0.49
C PHE A 214 -15.65 3.87 -0.42
N LEU A 215 -15.64 3.22 0.76
CA LEU A 215 -16.30 1.93 0.92
C LEU A 215 -17.80 2.03 0.66
N SER A 216 -18.46 3.08 1.17
CA SER A 216 -19.91 3.29 1.00
C SER A 216 -20.32 3.44 -0.46
N LEU A 217 -19.51 4.13 -1.27
CA LEU A 217 -19.82 4.39 -2.67
C LEU A 217 -19.47 3.20 -3.57
N HIS A 218 -18.38 2.49 -3.27
CA HIS A 218 -17.79 1.49 -4.17
C HIS A 218 -17.78 0.06 -3.62
N ALA A 219 -18.53 -0.25 -2.56
CA ALA A 219 -18.59 -1.57 -1.93
C ALA A 219 -18.71 -2.73 -2.93
N SER A 220 -19.65 -2.63 -3.87
CA SER A 220 -19.90 -3.66 -4.88
C SER A 220 -18.74 -3.81 -5.87
N SER A 221 -18.14 -2.70 -6.30
CA SER A 221 -16.96 -2.70 -7.18
C SER A 221 -15.73 -3.29 -6.48
N VAL A 222 -15.53 -2.97 -5.19
CA VAL A 222 -14.45 -3.53 -4.37
C VAL A 222 -14.62 -5.05 -4.25
N ALA A 223 -15.82 -5.53 -3.93
CA ALA A 223 -16.09 -6.96 -3.82
C ALA A 223 -15.83 -7.70 -5.14
N LYS A 224 -16.30 -7.16 -6.27
CA LYS A 224 -16.07 -7.74 -7.59
C LYS A 224 -14.59 -7.76 -7.97
N LEU A 225 -13.87 -6.66 -7.74
CA LEU A 225 -12.45 -6.56 -8.05
C LEU A 225 -11.64 -7.60 -7.28
N LEU A 226 -11.86 -7.70 -5.96
CA LEU A 226 -11.14 -8.67 -5.13
C LEU A 226 -11.50 -10.10 -5.50
N ASP A 227 -12.78 -10.38 -5.78
CA ASP A 227 -13.24 -11.71 -6.19
C ASP A 227 -12.63 -12.16 -7.54
N LEU A 228 -12.58 -11.22 -8.50
CA LEU A 228 -11.96 -11.42 -9.81
C LEU A 228 -10.47 -11.72 -9.67
N VAL A 229 -9.73 -10.88 -8.95
CA VAL A 229 -8.27 -11.02 -8.83
C VAL A 229 -7.93 -12.32 -8.10
N VAL A 230 -8.49 -12.55 -6.90
CA VAL A 230 -8.15 -13.72 -6.08
C VAL A 230 -8.47 -15.04 -6.80
N GLY A 231 -9.50 -15.07 -7.65
CA GLY A 231 -9.89 -16.28 -8.37
C GLY A 231 -9.03 -16.61 -9.61
N ASN A 232 -8.24 -15.67 -10.13
CA ASN A 232 -7.68 -15.78 -11.49
C ASN A 232 -6.16 -15.52 -11.60
N VAL A 233 -5.48 -15.15 -10.50
CA VAL A 233 -4.05 -14.82 -10.51
C VAL A 233 -3.20 -15.92 -9.88
N ASN A 234 -1.91 -15.94 -10.24
CA ASN A 234 -0.92 -16.83 -9.62
C ASN A 234 -0.44 -16.32 -8.25
N ASP A 235 0.45 -17.06 -7.60
CA ASP A 235 0.97 -16.72 -6.26
C ASP A 235 1.59 -15.32 -6.19
N ARG A 236 2.29 -14.86 -7.24
CA ARG A 236 2.84 -13.50 -7.31
C ARG A 236 1.73 -12.45 -7.36
N GLY A 237 0.67 -12.71 -8.11
CA GLY A 237 -0.51 -11.84 -8.16
C GLY A 237 -1.25 -11.80 -6.82
N LEU A 238 -1.42 -12.96 -6.16
CA LEU A 238 -2.01 -13.05 -4.83
C LEU A 238 -1.21 -12.22 -3.82
N LEU A 239 0.11 -12.36 -3.79
CA LEU A 239 0.98 -11.55 -2.91
C LEU A 239 0.92 -10.04 -3.20
N SER A 240 0.43 -9.64 -4.38
CA SER A 240 0.21 -8.23 -4.70
C SER A 240 -1.12 -7.70 -4.14
N ILE A 241 -2.18 -8.52 -4.09
CA ILE A 241 -3.51 -8.10 -3.65
C ILE A 241 -3.80 -8.38 -2.17
N LEU A 242 -3.17 -9.39 -1.55
CA LEU A 242 -3.39 -9.74 -0.15
C LEU A 242 -3.17 -8.57 0.83
N PRO A 243 -2.14 -7.70 0.66
CA PRO A 243 -2.01 -6.50 1.50
C PRO A 243 -3.18 -5.52 1.39
N VAL A 244 -3.86 -5.45 0.24
CA VAL A 244 -5.06 -4.63 0.03
C VAL A 244 -6.23 -5.19 0.82
N ILE A 245 -6.41 -6.51 0.82
CA ILE A 245 -7.45 -7.19 1.61
C ILE A 245 -7.18 -7.01 3.10
N GLU A 246 -5.91 -7.15 3.53
CA GLU A 246 -5.51 -7.01 4.93
C GLU A 246 -5.79 -5.61 5.49
N ILE A 247 -5.41 -4.54 4.76
CA ILE A 247 -5.69 -3.16 5.19
C ILE A 247 -7.18 -2.82 5.11
N LEU A 248 -7.91 -3.36 4.14
CA LEU A 248 -9.35 -3.16 4.03
C LEU A 248 -10.08 -3.74 5.26
N ILE A 249 -9.75 -4.96 5.66
CA ILE A 249 -10.29 -5.60 6.87
C ILE A 249 -9.81 -4.89 8.14
N GLN A 250 -8.57 -4.37 8.15
CA GLN A 250 -8.07 -3.56 9.27
C GLN A 250 -8.94 -2.34 9.54
N CYS A 251 -9.30 -1.63 8.46
CA CYS A 251 -10.08 -0.41 8.55
C CYS A 251 -11.56 -0.67 8.87
N PHE A 252 -12.11 -1.80 8.40
CA PHE A 252 -13.55 -2.11 8.48
C PHE A 252 -13.79 -3.59 8.85
N PRO A 253 -13.42 -4.00 10.08
CA PRO A 253 -13.38 -5.42 10.47
C PRO A 253 -14.75 -6.09 10.56
N VAL A 254 -15.85 -5.34 10.59
CA VAL A 254 -17.21 -5.89 10.72
C VAL A 254 -17.91 -5.93 9.37
N GLU A 255 -17.84 -4.83 8.62
CA GLU A 255 -18.57 -4.62 7.37
C GLU A 255 -17.93 -5.37 6.18
N VAL A 256 -16.60 -5.30 6.07
CA VAL A 256 -15.89 -5.85 4.90
C VAL A 256 -15.98 -7.36 4.83
N PRO A 257 -15.78 -8.15 5.90
CA PRO A 257 -15.85 -9.60 5.77
C PRO A 257 -17.16 -10.08 5.14
N GLN A 258 -18.29 -9.50 5.55
CA GLN A 258 -19.60 -9.81 4.95
C GLN A 258 -19.68 -9.39 3.47
N LEU A 259 -19.14 -8.23 3.13
CA LEU A 259 -19.12 -7.70 1.76
C LEU A 259 -18.31 -8.58 0.80
N ILE A 260 -17.19 -9.14 1.25
CA ILE A 260 -16.25 -9.90 0.41
C ILE A 260 -16.30 -11.41 0.66
N SER A 261 -17.45 -11.95 1.10
CA SER A 261 -17.59 -13.36 1.51
C SER A 261 -17.05 -14.36 0.47
N SER A 262 -17.40 -14.20 -0.81
CA SER A 262 -16.90 -15.05 -1.90
C SER A 262 -15.37 -15.03 -2.03
N THR A 263 -14.75 -13.85 -1.86
CA THR A 263 -13.30 -13.72 -1.83
C THR A 263 -12.71 -14.46 -0.63
N LEU A 264 -13.33 -14.35 0.56
CA LEU A 264 -12.88 -15.04 1.77
C LEU A 264 -13.01 -16.55 1.67
N GLU A 265 -14.06 -17.08 1.04
CA GLU A 265 -14.17 -18.51 0.77
C GLU A 265 -12.99 -19.00 -0.09
N LYS A 266 -12.64 -18.25 -1.15
CA LYS A 266 -11.45 -18.56 -1.97
C LYS A 266 -10.17 -18.48 -1.15
N LEU A 267 -10.02 -17.49 -0.26
CA LEU A 267 -8.83 -17.40 0.62
C LEU A 267 -8.74 -18.57 1.59
N ILE A 268 -9.86 -19.07 2.14
CA ILE A 268 -9.89 -20.27 2.98
C ILE A 268 -9.42 -21.49 2.17
N VAL A 269 -9.94 -21.66 0.95
CA VAL A 269 -9.49 -22.75 0.06
C VAL A 269 -7.99 -22.63 -0.22
N ILE A 270 -7.51 -21.45 -0.63
CA ILE A 270 -6.07 -21.21 -0.87
C ILE A 270 -5.23 -21.52 0.37
N CYS A 271 -5.69 -21.12 1.56
CA CYS A 271 -5.01 -21.38 2.82
C CYS A 271 -4.86 -22.87 3.10
N LEU A 272 -5.94 -23.65 2.91
CA LEU A 272 -6.01 -25.06 3.31
C LEU A 272 -5.53 -26.03 2.23
N THR A 273 -5.61 -25.66 0.96
CA THR A 273 -5.29 -26.54 -0.18
C THR A 273 -4.15 -26.03 -1.07
N GLY A 274 -3.53 -24.89 -0.73
CA GLY A 274 -2.59 -24.12 -1.57
C GLY A 274 -1.25 -24.76 -1.95
N GLY A 275 -1.10 -26.10 -1.93
CA GLY A 275 0.04 -26.81 -2.51
C GLY A 275 1.23 -27.07 -1.57
N ASP A 276 2.40 -27.39 -2.14
CA ASP A 276 3.62 -27.83 -1.45
C ASP A 276 4.37 -26.66 -0.78
N ASP A 277 4.63 -26.80 0.51
CA ASP A 277 5.31 -25.79 1.34
C ASP A 277 6.81 -25.63 1.00
N ARG A 278 7.35 -26.46 0.12
CA ARG A 278 8.69 -26.29 -0.44
C ARG A 278 8.81 -25.08 -1.37
N ASP A 279 7.69 -24.60 -1.92
CA ASP A 279 7.67 -23.39 -2.75
C ASP A 279 7.55 -22.14 -1.86
N PRO A 280 8.56 -21.25 -1.84
CA PRO A 280 8.53 -20.06 -1.00
C PRO A 280 7.33 -19.13 -1.28
N SER A 281 6.89 -19.07 -2.55
CA SER A 281 5.77 -18.21 -2.94
C SER A 281 4.44 -18.73 -2.39
N LYS A 282 4.22 -20.04 -2.45
CA LYS A 282 3.03 -20.70 -1.88
C LYS A 282 3.01 -20.63 -0.36
N THR A 283 4.16 -20.83 0.28
CA THR A 283 4.30 -20.66 1.73
C THR A 283 3.98 -19.23 2.15
N ALA A 284 4.48 -18.22 1.43
CA ALA A 284 4.16 -16.82 1.68
C ALA A 284 2.67 -16.49 1.47
N VAL A 285 2.05 -17.04 0.42
CA VAL A 285 0.60 -16.90 0.16
C VAL A 285 -0.20 -17.51 1.31
N LYS A 286 0.07 -18.77 1.69
CA LYS A 286 -0.61 -19.46 2.80
C LYS A 286 -0.44 -18.71 4.13
N ALA A 287 0.77 -18.25 4.44
CA ALA A 287 1.04 -17.50 5.66
C ALA A 287 0.25 -16.17 5.68
N SER A 288 0.19 -15.48 4.54
CA SER A 288 -0.54 -14.21 4.39
C SER A 288 -2.06 -14.40 4.44
N THR A 289 -2.61 -15.43 3.80
CA THR A 289 -4.04 -15.75 3.87
C THR A 289 -4.43 -16.19 5.28
N ALA A 290 -3.60 -17.02 5.93
CA ALA A 290 -3.79 -17.41 7.32
C ALA A 290 -3.79 -16.18 8.26
N ALA A 291 -2.93 -15.18 8.02
CA ALA A 291 -2.91 -13.93 8.78
C ALA A 291 -4.20 -13.12 8.65
N ILE A 292 -4.75 -13.03 7.44
CA ILE A 292 -6.04 -12.39 7.20
C ILE A 292 -7.16 -13.13 7.96
N LEU A 293 -7.19 -14.47 7.91
CA LEU A 293 -8.20 -15.27 8.60
C LEU A 293 -8.07 -15.18 10.12
N ALA A 294 -6.84 -15.14 10.66
CA ALA A 294 -6.60 -14.91 12.08
C ALA A 294 -7.15 -13.56 12.53
N ARG A 295 -6.88 -12.50 11.76
CA ARG A 295 -7.42 -11.16 12.02
C ARG A 295 -8.94 -11.15 12.04
N ILE A 296 -9.59 -11.79 11.06
CA ILE A 296 -11.06 -11.91 11.01
C ILE A 296 -11.58 -12.62 12.27
N LEU A 297 -10.95 -13.73 12.69
CA LEU A 297 -11.36 -14.46 13.89
C LEU A 297 -11.30 -13.61 15.15
N VAL A 298 -10.21 -12.85 15.33
CA VAL A 298 -9.99 -12.01 16.51
C VAL A 298 -10.96 -10.82 16.53
N MET A 299 -11.23 -10.23 15.36
CA MET A 299 -12.05 -9.02 15.25
C MET A 299 -13.54 -9.30 15.10
N ASN A 300 -13.91 -10.47 14.57
CA ASN A 300 -15.29 -10.85 14.27
C ASN A 300 -15.45 -12.38 14.33
N THR A 301 -15.33 -12.95 15.53
CA THR A 301 -15.35 -14.40 15.78
C THR A 301 -16.59 -15.10 15.22
N ASN A 302 -17.76 -14.46 15.34
CA ASN A 302 -19.03 -15.01 14.85
C ASN A 302 -19.03 -15.18 13.33
N TYR A 303 -18.43 -14.24 12.60
CA TYR A 303 -18.38 -14.31 11.15
C TYR A 303 -17.53 -15.48 10.65
N LEU A 304 -16.35 -15.73 11.23
CA LEU A 304 -15.52 -16.87 10.79
C LEU A 304 -16.21 -18.21 11.10
N ALA A 305 -16.91 -18.32 12.24
CA ALA A 305 -17.70 -19.51 12.54
C ALA A 305 -18.86 -19.71 11.55
N GLN A 306 -19.50 -18.62 11.11
CA GLN A 306 -20.55 -18.66 10.10
C GLN A 306 -20.01 -19.13 8.74
N ILE A 307 -18.99 -18.47 8.19
CA ILE A 307 -18.48 -18.76 6.85
C ILE A 307 -17.91 -20.18 6.75
N THR A 308 -17.27 -20.69 7.81
CA THR A 308 -16.77 -22.06 7.87
C THR A 308 -17.88 -23.12 7.89
N SER A 309 -19.12 -22.72 8.14
CA SER A 309 -20.30 -23.58 8.09
C SER A 309 -21.12 -23.40 6.81
N GLU A 310 -20.72 -22.52 5.88
CA GLU A 310 -21.48 -22.25 4.66
C GLU A 310 -21.33 -23.37 3.61
N GLN A 311 -22.46 -23.71 2.99
CA GLN A 311 -22.51 -24.80 2.00
C GLN A 311 -21.70 -24.48 0.73
N SER A 312 -21.61 -23.19 0.35
CA SER A 312 -20.79 -22.70 -0.77
C SER A 312 -19.31 -23.01 -0.56
N LEU A 313 -18.76 -22.68 0.62
CA LEU A 313 -17.39 -23.00 0.98
C LEU A 313 -17.11 -24.51 0.95
N LEU A 314 -18.01 -25.32 1.52
CA LEU A 314 -17.85 -26.79 1.53
C LEU A 314 -17.75 -27.36 0.10
N LEU A 315 -18.55 -26.83 -0.84
CA LEU A 315 -18.49 -27.23 -2.25
C LEU A 315 -17.18 -26.81 -2.92
N LEU A 316 -16.63 -25.64 -2.58
CA LEU A 316 -15.34 -25.18 -3.12
C LEU A 316 -14.18 -26.04 -2.59
N LEU A 317 -14.18 -26.34 -1.28
CA LEU A 317 -13.20 -27.20 -0.65
C LEU A 317 -13.23 -28.63 -1.24
N GLN A 318 -14.43 -29.19 -1.44
CA GLN A 318 -14.59 -30.48 -2.11
C GLN A 318 -13.98 -30.50 -3.52
N LYS A 319 -14.22 -29.45 -4.31
CA LYS A 319 -13.64 -29.32 -5.66
C LYS A 319 -12.11 -29.19 -5.62
N ALA A 320 -11.57 -28.59 -4.57
CA ALA A 320 -10.14 -28.44 -4.35
C ALA A 320 -9.47 -29.70 -3.77
N GLY A 321 -10.23 -30.78 -3.53
CA GLY A 321 -9.71 -32.04 -2.98
C GLY A 321 -9.51 -32.04 -1.47
N PHE A 322 -10.15 -31.12 -0.75
CA PHE A 322 -10.14 -31.09 0.71
C PHE A 322 -10.96 -32.27 1.28
N PRO A 323 -10.48 -32.99 2.32
CA PRO A 323 -11.19 -34.12 2.90
C PRO A 323 -12.53 -33.72 3.54
N ASN A 324 -13.58 -34.52 3.33
CA ASN A 324 -14.94 -34.22 3.82
C ASN A 324 -15.12 -34.32 5.34
N ASP A 325 -14.28 -35.11 6.02
CA ASP A 325 -14.42 -35.40 7.45
C ASP A 325 -13.63 -34.43 8.34
N GLU A 326 -12.87 -33.51 7.73
CA GLU A 326 -12.01 -32.56 8.44
C GLU A 326 -12.77 -31.32 8.89
N ASN A 327 -12.49 -30.88 10.12
CA ASN A 327 -13.06 -29.64 10.64
C ASN A 327 -12.21 -28.45 10.19
N ILE A 328 -12.80 -27.54 9.41
CA ILE A 328 -12.11 -26.38 8.82
C ILE A 328 -11.41 -25.53 9.88
N LEU A 329 -12.04 -25.30 11.04
CA LEU A 329 -11.43 -24.52 12.12
C LEU A 329 -10.21 -25.22 12.71
N LEU A 330 -10.22 -26.55 12.83
CA LEU A 330 -9.05 -27.30 13.29
C LEU A 330 -7.90 -27.26 12.26
N CYS A 331 -8.19 -27.33 10.97
CA CYS A 331 -7.17 -27.19 9.93
C CYS A 331 -6.58 -25.78 9.90
N LEU A 332 -7.37 -24.76 10.23
CA LEU A 332 -6.85 -23.39 10.41
C LEU A 332 -5.93 -23.28 11.63
N ILE A 333 -6.24 -23.96 12.74
CA ILE A 333 -5.30 -24.08 13.89
C ILE A 333 -3.98 -24.66 13.43
N ASP A 334 -4.02 -25.78 12.70
CA ASP A 334 -2.82 -26.42 12.19
C ASP A 334 -2.01 -25.50 11.28
N THR A 335 -2.69 -24.73 10.43
CA THR A 335 -2.02 -23.77 9.55
C THR A 335 -1.38 -22.62 10.35
N TRP A 336 -2.05 -22.08 11.37
CA TRP A 336 -1.48 -21.01 12.20
C TRP A 336 -0.28 -21.49 13.03
N LEU A 337 -0.32 -22.72 13.55
CA LEU A 337 0.79 -23.33 14.27
C LEU A 337 1.99 -23.56 13.33
N ASP A 338 1.74 -24.10 12.13
CA ASP A 338 2.80 -24.42 11.16
C ASP A 338 3.43 -23.18 10.50
N LYS A 339 2.64 -22.11 10.27
CA LYS A 339 3.12 -20.91 9.56
C LYS A 339 3.58 -19.76 10.46
N VAL A 340 3.64 -19.94 11.78
CA VAL A 340 3.99 -18.90 12.76
C VAL A 340 5.33 -18.22 12.52
N ASP A 341 6.31 -18.94 11.96
CA ASP A 341 7.65 -18.43 11.66
C ASP A 341 7.74 -17.72 10.29
N ASN A 342 6.70 -17.83 9.46
CA ASN A 342 6.66 -17.28 8.11
C ASN A 342 5.92 -15.93 8.04
N VAL A 343 5.51 -15.37 9.18
CA VAL A 343 4.73 -14.14 9.27
C VAL A 343 5.48 -13.03 10.01
N THR A 344 5.06 -11.79 9.80
CA THR A 344 5.58 -10.64 10.55
C THR A 344 5.22 -10.71 12.03
N SER A 345 5.91 -9.97 12.89
CA SER A 345 5.59 -9.87 14.33
C SER A 345 4.10 -9.56 14.57
N ILE A 346 3.56 -8.50 13.95
CA ILE A 346 2.13 -8.13 14.12
C ILE A 346 1.19 -9.28 13.71
N GLN A 347 1.49 -10.00 12.63
CA GLN A 347 0.70 -11.15 12.19
C GLN A 347 0.86 -12.36 13.12
N ARG A 348 2.05 -12.56 13.70
CA ARG A 348 2.28 -13.56 14.75
C ARG A 348 1.44 -13.25 16.00
N LYS A 349 1.32 -11.98 16.38
CA LYS A 349 0.41 -11.54 17.44
C LYS A 349 -1.03 -11.90 17.10
N ALA A 350 -1.46 -11.67 15.86
CA ALA A 350 -2.78 -12.06 15.37
C ALA A 350 -2.99 -13.59 15.45
N PHE A 351 -1.99 -14.42 15.12
CA PHE A 351 -2.05 -15.88 15.30
C PHE A 351 -2.22 -16.25 16.78
N GLY A 352 -1.40 -15.67 17.67
CA GLY A 352 -1.51 -15.93 19.11
C GLY A 352 -2.88 -15.57 19.67
N LEU A 353 -3.43 -14.42 19.28
CA LEU A 353 -4.79 -13.99 19.66
C LEU A 353 -5.87 -14.92 19.06
N ALA A 354 -5.75 -15.30 17.79
CA ALA A 354 -6.68 -16.20 17.12
C ALA A 354 -6.72 -17.59 17.79
N LEU A 355 -5.54 -18.18 18.03
CA LEU A 355 -5.40 -19.44 18.74
C LEU A 355 -5.95 -19.34 20.17
N SER A 356 -5.75 -18.21 20.83
CA SER A 356 -6.35 -17.93 22.13
C SER A 356 -7.88 -17.91 22.09
N VAL A 357 -8.49 -17.22 21.11
CA VAL A 357 -9.94 -17.16 20.92
C VAL A 357 -10.53 -18.55 20.68
N ILE A 358 -9.83 -19.41 19.95
CA ILE A 358 -10.30 -20.78 19.65
C ILE A 358 -10.45 -21.63 20.90
N LEU A 359 -9.65 -21.40 21.93
CA LEU A 359 -9.77 -22.10 23.22
C LEU A 359 -11.15 -21.88 23.87
N THR A 360 -11.87 -20.83 23.48
CA THR A 360 -13.22 -20.53 23.96
C THR A 360 -14.33 -21.16 23.12
N LEU A 361 -13.98 -21.81 22.00
CA LEU A 361 -14.93 -22.53 21.15
C LEU A 361 -15.22 -23.91 21.73
N ARG A 362 -16.44 -24.42 21.54
CA ARG A 362 -16.85 -25.74 22.02
C ARG A 362 -16.33 -26.87 21.11
N LEU A 363 -15.02 -26.94 20.92
CA LEU A 363 -14.33 -27.92 20.07
C LEU A 363 -13.34 -28.73 20.93
N PRO A 364 -13.73 -29.91 21.45
CA PRO A 364 -12.88 -30.69 22.36
C PRO A 364 -11.51 -31.05 21.79
N GLN A 365 -11.42 -31.23 20.46
CA GLN A 365 -10.19 -31.57 19.73
C GLN A 365 -9.11 -30.47 19.83
N VAL A 366 -9.48 -29.23 20.19
CA VAL A 366 -8.53 -28.14 20.44
C VAL A 366 -7.58 -28.49 21.60
N LEU A 367 -8.06 -29.26 22.59
CA LEU A 367 -7.26 -29.64 23.76
C LEU A 367 -6.07 -30.54 23.40
N ASP A 368 -6.16 -31.29 22.29
CA ASP A 368 -5.06 -32.14 21.82
C ASP A 368 -3.88 -31.32 21.30
N LYS A 369 -4.11 -30.06 20.93
CA LYS A 369 -3.12 -29.10 20.45
C LYS A 369 -2.78 -28.01 21.47
N LEU A 370 -3.30 -28.12 22.70
CA LEU A 370 -3.16 -27.08 23.74
C LEU A 370 -1.70 -26.72 24.02
N ASP A 371 -0.82 -27.72 24.11
CA ASP A 371 0.62 -27.49 24.36
C ASP A 371 1.29 -26.68 23.23
N GLN A 372 0.98 -27.00 21.97
CA GLN A 372 1.50 -26.29 20.79
C GLN A 372 0.98 -24.85 20.73
N ILE A 373 -0.32 -24.67 20.97
CA ILE A 373 -0.98 -23.35 21.03
C ILE A 373 -0.28 -22.46 22.06
N LEU A 374 -0.07 -22.98 23.27
CA LEU A 374 0.57 -22.23 24.35
C LEU A 374 2.05 -21.96 24.07
N SER A 375 2.76 -22.88 23.44
CA SER A 375 4.14 -22.66 23.01
C SER A 375 4.27 -21.46 22.05
N VAL A 376 3.38 -21.35 21.06
CA VAL A 376 3.36 -20.21 20.13
C VAL A 376 3.09 -18.88 20.86
N ILE A 377 2.13 -18.89 21.78
CA ILE A 377 1.77 -17.71 22.57
C ILE A 377 2.94 -17.23 23.44
N ILE A 378 3.62 -18.16 24.12
CA ILE A 378 4.77 -17.84 24.98
C ILE A 378 5.93 -17.31 24.12
N GLY A 379 6.27 -18.01 23.03
CA GLY A 379 7.38 -17.63 22.16
C GLY A 379 7.21 -16.26 21.49
N GLY A 380 5.97 -15.83 21.21
CA GLY A 380 5.71 -14.49 20.67
C GLY A 380 5.85 -13.36 21.69
N SER A 381 5.67 -13.63 22.98
CA SER A 381 5.54 -12.59 24.02
C SER A 381 6.84 -11.80 24.27
N GLU A 382 8.00 -12.37 23.98
CA GLU A 382 9.31 -11.71 24.13
C GLU A 382 9.59 -10.74 22.98
N ASP A 383 9.19 -11.06 21.74
CA ASP A 383 9.42 -10.25 20.54
C ASP A 383 8.56 -8.96 20.50
N PHE A 384 7.35 -8.99 21.07
CA PHE A 384 6.42 -7.84 21.02
C PHE A 384 6.85 -6.66 21.89
N ALA A 385 7.61 -6.90 22.97
CA ALA A 385 8.06 -5.85 23.88
C ALA A 385 9.12 -4.92 23.22
N GLU A 386 9.91 -5.43 22.28
CA GLU A 386 10.96 -4.66 21.61
C GLU A 386 10.39 -3.75 20.50
N GLU A 387 9.36 -4.17 19.76
CA GLU A 387 8.71 -3.35 18.72
C GLU A 387 7.84 -2.20 19.28
N GLU A 388 7.17 -2.41 20.42
CA GLU A 388 6.45 -1.33 21.11
C GLU A 388 7.41 -0.20 21.54
N SER A 389 8.67 -0.53 21.89
CA SER A 389 9.67 0.47 22.29
C SER A 389 10.27 1.26 21.12
N SER A 390 10.42 0.63 19.94
CA SER A 390 11.05 1.25 18.76
C SER A 390 10.08 2.10 17.93
N SER A 391 8.79 1.78 17.95
CA SER A 391 7.72 2.53 17.27
C SER A 391 7.40 3.90 17.90
N ILE A 392 7.83 4.14 19.15
CA ILE A 392 7.62 5.41 19.87
C ILE A 392 8.62 6.52 19.43
N SER A 393 9.61 6.23 18.58
CA SER A 393 10.57 7.23 18.08
C SER A 393 10.00 8.17 17.00
N MET A 394 8.82 8.75 17.24
CA MET A 394 8.31 9.87 16.47
C MET A 394 9.16 11.11 16.77
N SER A 395 10.13 11.38 15.91
CA SER A 395 10.97 12.59 15.98
C SER A 395 10.08 13.83 15.79
N PRO A 396 9.95 14.74 16.79
CA PRO A 396 8.98 15.84 16.77
C PRO A 396 9.41 17.03 15.89
N SER A 397 10.44 16.89 15.06
CA SER A 397 11.18 18.00 14.44
C SER A 397 10.92 18.24 12.95
N ARG A 398 10.08 17.45 12.27
CA ARG A 398 9.70 17.71 10.86
C ARG A 398 8.22 18.08 10.75
N PRO A 399 7.85 19.13 10.01
CA PRO A 399 6.44 19.40 9.71
C PRO A 399 5.83 18.17 9.03
N HIS A 400 4.82 17.59 9.66
CA HIS A 400 4.16 16.37 9.18
C HIS A 400 3.34 16.66 7.92
N VAL A 401 3.90 16.36 6.76
CA VAL A 401 3.18 16.42 5.49
C VAL A 401 2.23 15.20 5.41
N PRO A 402 0.92 15.39 5.16
CA PRO A 402 -0.04 14.29 5.08
C PRO A 402 0.17 13.45 3.81
N SER A 403 1.05 12.45 3.89
CA SER A 403 1.33 11.49 2.82
C SER A 403 0.56 10.17 2.98
N LYS A 404 0.42 9.39 1.91
CA LYS A 404 -0.10 8.01 1.96
C LYS A 404 0.63 7.16 3.00
N GLU A 405 1.95 7.23 3.05
CA GLU A 405 2.76 6.46 4.02
C GLU A 405 2.49 6.87 5.47
N PHE A 406 2.34 8.17 5.73
CA PHE A 406 2.02 8.67 7.07
C PHE A 406 0.66 8.16 7.55
N ARG A 407 -0.37 8.25 6.69
CA ARG A 407 -1.70 7.70 7.00
C ARG A 407 -1.67 6.18 7.18
N LYS A 408 -0.92 5.45 6.34
CA LYS A 408 -0.72 4.00 6.49
C LYS A 408 -0.11 3.63 7.84
N ARG A 409 0.88 4.39 8.31
CA ARG A 409 1.47 4.20 9.65
C ARG A 409 0.46 4.49 10.76
N GLN A 410 -0.36 5.53 10.63
CA GLN A 410 -1.43 5.82 11.60
C GLN A 410 -2.47 4.70 11.68
N ILE A 411 -2.88 4.14 10.53
CA ILE A 411 -3.79 2.99 10.48
C ILE A 411 -3.16 1.78 11.20
N LYS A 412 -1.88 1.50 10.94
CA LYS A 412 -1.14 0.44 11.65
C LYS A 412 -1.06 0.69 13.15
N PHE A 413 -0.80 1.92 13.59
CA PHE A 413 -0.74 2.25 15.01
C PHE A 413 -2.11 2.13 15.68
N SER A 414 -3.18 2.45 14.96
CA SER A 414 -4.56 2.40 15.46
C SER A 414 -5.19 1.01 15.32
N ASP A 415 -4.43 0.01 14.87
CA ASP A 415 -4.91 -1.36 14.69
C ASP A 415 -5.43 -1.94 16.02
N PRO A 416 -6.69 -2.40 16.10
CA PRO A 416 -7.21 -2.98 17.33
C PRO A 416 -6.39 -4.18 17.81
N ILE A 417 -5.78 -4.96 16.91
CA ILE A 417 -4.90 -6.08 17.29
C ILE A 417 -3.67 -5.58 18.05
N ASN A 418 -3.14 -4.41 17.68
CA ASN A 418 -2.00 -3.83 18.38
C ASN A 418 -2.39 -3.36 19.79
N GLN A 419 -3.63 -2.89 19.97
CA GLN A 419 -4.15 -2.43 21.27
C GLN A 419 -4.50 -3.58 22.23
N LEU A 420 -4.71 -4.80 21.72
CA LEU A 420 -5.01 -5.97 22.56
C LEU A 420 -3.76 -6.53 23.24
N SER A 421 -3.86 -6.81 24.53
CA SER A 421 -2.82 -7.55 25.27
C SER A 421 -2.98 -9.04 25.04
N LEU A 422 -1.98 -9.66 24.41
CA LEU A 422 -1.95 -11.12 24.20
C LEU A 422 -1.97 -11.87 25.53
N GLU A 423 -1.18 -11.44 26.52
CA GLU A 423 -1.14 -12.05 27.86
C GLU A 423 -2.52 -12.07 28.52
N ASN A 424 -3.25 -10.94 28.49
CA ASN A 424 -4.57 -10.85 29.10
C ASN A 424 -5.60 -11.70 28.36
N SER A 425 -5.62 -11.62 27.03
CA SER A 425 -6.52 -12.43 26.21
C SER A 425 -6.33 -13.92 26.49
N VAL A 426 -5.08 -14.38 26.58
CA VAL A 426 -4.76 -15.79 26.81
C VAL A 426 -5.18 -16.25 28.19
N ARG A 427 -4.94 -15.43 29.22
CA ARG A 427 -5.36 -15.73 30.58
C ARG A 427 -6.87 -15.90 30.69
N ASP A 428 -7.63 -14.97 30.14
CA ASP A 428 -9.09 -14.96 30.22
C ASP A 428 -9.70 -16.10 29.37
N ASN A 429 -9.14 -16.36 28.19
CA ASN A 429 -9.59 -17.44 27.32
C ASN A 429 -9.24 -18.83 27.87
N LEU A 430 -8.11 -18.99 28.57
CA LEU A 430 -7.78 -20.23 29.28
C LEU A 430 -8.73 -20.52 30.43
N GLN A 431 -9.12 -19.50 31.20
CA GLN A 431 -10.13 -19.66 32.24
C GLN A 431 -11.48 -20.10 31.65
N THR A 432 -11.86 -19.50 30.52
CA THR A 432 -13.07 -19.88 29.78
C THR A 432 -12.97 -21.31 29.25
N CYS A 433 -11.83 -21.70 28.68
CA CYS A 433 -11.56 -23.06 28.21
C CYS A 433 -11.67 -24.10 29.33
N ALA A 434 -11.09 -23.80 30.50
CA ALA A 434 -11.18 -24.63 31.70
C ALA A 434 -12.63 -24.81 32.15
N ALA A 435 -13.43 -23.74 32.12
CA ALA A 435 -14.85 -23.79 32.46
C ALA A 435 -15.67 -24.60 31.44
N LEU A 436 -15.34 -24.53 30.15
CA LEU A 436 -16.04 -25.24 29.08
C LEU A 436 -15.76 -26.74 29.05
N HIS A 437 -14.51 -27.14 29.32
CA HIS A 437 -14.06 -28.53 29.13
C HIS A 437 -13.76 -29.30 30.43
N GLY A 438 -13.72 -28.62 31.58
CA GLY A 438 -13.63 -29.25 32.90
C GLY A 438 -12.44 -30.21 33.04
N GLU A 439 -12.72 -31.48 33.35
CA GLU A 439 -11.67 -32.49 33.58
C GLU A 439 -10.82 -32.78 32.34
N SER A 440 -11.39 -32.69 31.14
CA SER A 440 -10.63 -32.87 29.90
C SER A 440 -9.54 -31.81 29.75
N PHE A 441 -9.82 -30.57 30.14
CA PHE A 441 -8.83 -29.49 30.18
C PHE A 441 -7.76 -29.76 31.23
N ASN A 442 -8.15 -30.15 32.45
CA ASN A 442 -7.19 -30.46 33.52
C ASN A 442 -6.25 -31.61 33.13
N SER A 443 -6.77 -32.62 32.43
CA SER A 443 -5.97 -33.72 31.88
C SER A 443 -5.03 -33.25 30.75
N ALA A 444 -5.46 -32.33 29.89
CA ALA A 444 -4.61 -31.76 28.85
C ALA A 444 -3.46 -30.92 29.44
N ILE A 445 -3.76 -30.02 30.38
CA ILE A 445 -2.76 -29.24 31.11
C ILE A 445 -1.80 -30.16 31.88
N GLY A 446 -2.30 -31.21 32.53
CA GLY A 446 -1.47 -32.16 33.28
C GLY A 446 -0.49 -32.97 32.41
N ARG A 447 -0.72 -33.04 31.09
CA ARG A 447 0.18 -33.68 30.13
C ARG A 447 1.32 -32.76 29.66
N MET A 448 1.23 -31.45 29.89
CA MET A 448 2.27 -30.50 29.49
C MET A 448 3.57 -30.73 30.26
N HIS A 449 4.70 -30.49 29.60
CA HIS A 449 6.01 -30.61 30.24
C HIS A 449 6.13 -29.57 31.39
N PRO A 450 6.62 -29.96 32.59
CA PRO A 450 6.65 -29.06 33.76
C PRO A 450 7.40 -27.74 33.53
N ALA A 451 8.46 -27.74 32.71
CA ALA A 451 9.20 -26.52 32.37
C ALA A 451 8.37 -25.57 31.50
N ALA A 452 7.64 -26.09 30.50
CA ALA A 452 6.76 -25.28 29.65
C ALA A 452 5.60 -24.71 30.45
N PHE A 453 5.04 -25.49 31.38
CA PHE A 453 4.00 -25.02 32.29
C PHE A 453 4.50 -23.94 33.27
N ALA A 454 5.75 -24.03 33.76
CA ALA A 454 6.36 -23.00 34.58
C ALA A 454 6.59 -21.70 33.79
N GLN A 455 7.09 -21.80 32.55
CA GLN A 455 7.22 -20.68 31.64
C GLN A 455 5.88 -20.03 31.33
N LEU A 456 4.83 -20.82 31.09
CA LEU A 456 3.46 -20.34 30.89
C LEU A 456 2.99 -19.52 32.09
N LYS A 457 3.17 -20.04 33.32
CA LYS A 457 2.79 -19.32 34.53
C LYS A 457 3.53 -18.00 34.68
N GLN A 458 4.82 -18.00 34.36
CA GLN A 458 5.64 -16.79 34.41
C GLN A 458 5.19 -15.77 33.36
N ALA A 459 5.03 -16.19 32.10
CA ALA A 459 4.60 -15.33 30.99
C ALA A 459 3.20 -14.75 31.22
N LEU A 460 2.27 -15.55 31.74
CA LEU A 460 0.92 -15.11 32.05
C LEU A 460 0.79 -14.44 33.44
N LYS A 461 1.88 -14.24 34.18
CA LYS A 461 1.88 -13.67 35.55
C LYS A 461 0.85 -14.35 36.46
N MET A 462 0.68 -15.66 36.31
CA MET A 462 -0.23 -16.47 37.10
C MET A 462 0.46 -16.86 38.41
N SER A 463 -0.15 -16.50 39.55
CA SER A 463 0.35 -16.80 40.89
C SER A 463 0.38 -18.29 41.21
#